data_AF-A0A5J6I594-F1
#
_entry.id   AF-A0A5J6I594-F1
#
_cell.length_a   1.000
_cell.length_b   1.000
_cell.length_c   1.000
_cell.angle_alpha   90.00
_cell.angle_beta   90.00
_cell.angle_gamma   90.00
#
_symmetry.space_group_name_H-M   'P 1'
#
loop_
_entity.id
_entity.type
_entity.pdbx_description
1 polymer ?
#
loop_
_entity_poly.entity_id
_entity_poly.type
_entity_poly.pdbx_seq_one_letter_code
_entity_poly.pdbx_strand_id
1 'polypeptide(L)' 'MSTHLLDVPELYQRLDTSRRDQGFTWKQLAVAVDLSPSTFSRMADGNRPDADALVSLLVWLDLDINYVIKPKGSA' A
#
# COMPACT_ATOMS: atom_id res chain seq x y z
N MET A 1 -15.50 -5.08 15.93
CA MET A 1 -14.45 -5.89 15.27
C MET A 1 -14.44 -5.56 13.79
N SER A 2 -13.28 -5.33 13.17
CA SER A 2 -13.17 -5.02 11.75
C SER A 2 -13.65 -6.20 10.90
N THR A 3 -14.54 -5.93 9.94
CA THR A 3 -15.11 -6.91 9.01
C THR A 3 -14.18 -7.24 7.85
N HIS A 4 -13.08 -6.49 7.67
CA HIS A 4 -12.18 -6.61 6.53
C HIS A 4 -10.70 -6.66 6.98
N LEU A 5 -9.87 -7.26 6.14
CA LEU A 5 -8.43 -7.39 6.32
C LEU A 5 -7.70 -6.77 5.13
N LEU A 6 -6.68 -5.96 5.45
CA LEU A 6 -5.73 -5.47 4.45
C LEU A 6 -4.79 -6.60 4.02
N ASP A 7 -4.71 -6.83 2.71
CA ASP A 7 -3.70 -7.67 2.08
C ASP A 7 -2.45 -6.82 1.79
N VAL A 8 -1.47 -6.87 2.70
CA VAL A 8 -0.24 -6.06 2.60
C VAL A 8 0.64 -6.49 1.41
N PRO A 9 0.88 -7.80 1.16
CA PRO A 9 1.60 -8.23 -0.03
C PRO A 9 0.98 -7.72 -1.33
N GLU A 10 -0.34 -7.84 -1.49
CA GLU A 10 -1.03 -7.35 -2.69
C GLU A 10 -0.89 -5.82 -2.84
N LEU A 11 -1.04 -5.06 -1.73
CA LEU A 11 -0.82 -3.61 -1.74
C LEU A 11 0.59 -3.25 -2.19
N TYR A 12 1.59 -3.92 -1.61
CA TYR A 12 3.00 -3.66 -1.91
C TYR A 12 3.33 -3.96 -3.37
N GLN A 13 2.82 -5.07 -3.91
CA GLN A 13 3.02 -5.46 -5.31
C GLN A 13 2.41 -4.45 -6.29
N ARG A 14 1.22 -3.92 -5.97
CA ARG A 14 0.57 -2.87 -6.78
C ARG A 14 1.34 -1.56 -6.75
N LEU A 15 1.82 -1.14 -5.58
CA LEU A 15 2.72 0.01 -5.42
C LEU A 15 4.00 -0.16 -6.24
N ASP A 16 4.60 -1.35 -6.19
CA ASP A 16 5.82 -1.67 -6.91
C ASP A 16 5.65 -1.65 -8.43
N THR A 17 4.48 -2.07 -8.92
CA THR A 17 4.14 -2.02 -10.34
C THR A 17 3.91 -0.58 -10.78
N SER A 18 2.98 0.13 -10.13
CA SER A 18 2.63 1.52 -10.49
C SER A 18 3.83 2.47 -10.41
N ARG A 19 4.70 2.32 -9.39
CA ARG A 19 5.90 3.17 -9.29
C ARG A 19 6.84 2.91 -10.47
N ARG A 20 7.00 1.65 -10.91
CA ARG A 20 7.91 1.30 -12.01
C ARG A 20 7.37 1.85 -13.33
N ASP A 21 6.07 1.74 -13.55
CA ASP A 21 5.40 2.28 -14.74
C ASP A 21 5.55 3.81 -14.83
N GLN A 22 5.54 4.49 -13.68
CA GLN A 22 5.77 5.93 -13.59
C GLN A 22 7.26 6.33 -13.51
N GLY A 23 8.20 5.37 -13.47
CA GLY A 23 9.64 5.64 -13.37
C GLY A 23 10.15 6.05 -11.98
N PHE A 24 9.38 5.80 -10.93
CA PHE A 24 9.71 6.15 -9.54
C PHE A 24 10.54 5.06 -8.84
N THR A 25 11.57 5.51 -8.13
CA THR A 25 12.20 4.73 -7.05
C THR A 25 11.33 4.76 -5.79
N TRP A 26 11.53 3.81 -4.87
CA TRP A 26 10.83 3.82 -3.57
C TRP A 26 11.03 5.11 -2.78
N LYS A 27 12.23 5.72 -2.85
CA LYS A 27 12.50 7.00 -2.18
C LYS A 27 11.71 8.15 -2.79
N GLN A 28 11.60 8.18 -4.12
CA GLN A 28 10.80 9.21 -4.80
C GLN A 28 9.31 9.04 -4.52
N LEU A 29 8.82 7.79 -4.48
CA LEU A 29 7.45 7.52 -4.07
C LEU A 29 7.20 8.00 -2.65
N ALA A 30 8.10 7.67 -1.71
CA ALA A 30 8.01 8.11 -0.33
C ALA A 30 7.85 9.63 -0.19
N VAL A 31 8.64 10.40 -0.94
CA VAL A 31 8.51 11.87 -1.00
C VAL A 31 7.18 12.30 -1.62
N ALA A 32 6.72 11.64 -2.68
CA ALA A 32 5.47 11.99 -3.37
C ALA A 32 4.21 11.80 -2.51
N VAL A 33 4.22 10.84 -1.59
CA VAL A 33 3.10 10.56 -0.67
C VAL A 33 3.33 11.05 0.76
N ASP A 34 4.39 11.84 0.98
CA ASP A 34 4.80 12.36 2.28
C ASP A 34 4.95 11.27 3.37
N LEU A 35 5.57 10.14 2.99
CA LEU A 35 5.87 9.03 3.89
C LEU A 35 7.37 8.80 4.02
N SER A 36 7.78 8.19 5.12
CA SER A 36 9.17 7.78 5.30
C SER A 36 9.51 6.58 4.39
N PRO A 37 10.75 6.48 3.85
CA PRO A 37 11.19 5.29 3.11
C PRO A 37 11.08 3.99 3.93
N SER A 38 11.22 4.06 5.25
CA SER A 38 11.10 2.89 6.14
C SER A 38 9.68 2.35 6.22
N THR A 39 8.65 3.15 5.90
CA THR A 39 7.28 2.66 5.73
C THR A 39 7.22 1.55 4.67
N PHE A 40 7.89 1.75 3.53
CA PHE A 40 7.93 0.77 2.44
C PHE A 40 8.78 -0.46 2.78
N SER A 41 9.89 -0.28 3.49
CA SER A 41 10.68 -1.42 4.00
C SER A 41 9.84 -2.31 4.92
N ARG A 42 9.11 -1.71 5.86
CA ARG A 42 8.24 -2.45 6.78
C ARG A 42 7.12 -3.18 6.03
N MET A 43 6.54 -2.55 5.00
CA MET A 43 5.53 -3.19 4.15
C MET A 43 6.09 -4.36 3.35
N ALA A 44 7.33 -4.27 2.85
CA ALA A 44 8.02 -5.38 2.20
C ALA A 44 8.20 -6.58 3.14
N ASP A 45 8.42 -6.31 4.44
CA ASP A 45 8.46 -7.32 5.50
C ASP A 45 7.05 -7.81 5.95
N GLY A 46 5.98 -7.38 5.27
CA GLY A 46 4.59 -7.78 5.55
C GLY A 46 3.89 -6.99 6.66
N ASN A 47 4.52 -5.93 7.20
CA ASN A 47 3.89 -5.11 8.23
C ASN A 47 2.83 -4.20 7.62
N ARG A 48 1.71 -4.06 8.33
CA ARG A 48 0.64 -3.16 7.92
C ARG A 48 1.07 -1.70 8.07
N PRO A 49 0.82 -0.84 7.06
CA PRO A 49 0.87 0.60 7.26
C PRO A 49 -0.21 1.01 8.26
N ASP A 50 -0.03 2.16 8.91
CA ASP A 50 -1.11 2.81 9.65
C ASP A 50 -2.20 3.34 8.69
N ALA A 51 -3.29 3.85 9.25
CA ALA A 51 -4.45 4.27 8.49
C ALA A 51 -4.15 5.46 7.55
N ASP A 52 -3.36 6.43 8.02
CA ASP A 52 -3.05 7.63 7.24
C ASP A 52 -2.12 7.28 6.07
N ALA A 53 -1.08 6.48 6.34
CA ALA A 53 -0.21 5.95 5.29
C ALA A 53 -1.01 5.12 4.27
N LEU A 54 -1.95 4.29 4.72
CA LEU A 54 -2.82 3.54 3.81
C LEU A 54 -3.64 4.46 2.90
N VAL A 55 -4.25 5.52 3.45
CA VAL A 55 -5.05 6.48 2.66
C VAL A 55 -4.17 7.17 1.61
N SER A 56 -3.01 7.70 1.99
CA SER A 56 -2.10 8.36 1.04
C SER A 56 -1.67 7.43 -0.09
N LEU A 57 -1.38 6.17 0.23
CA LEU A 57 -0.98 5.17 -0.76
C LEU A 57 -2.14 4.78 -1.70
N LEU A 58 -3.36 4.65 -1.19
CA LEU A 58 -4.54 4.34 -2.01
C LEU A 58 -4.87 5.49 -2.97
N VAL A 59 -4.81 6.74 -2.49
CA VAL A 59 -5.02 7.93 -3.33
C VAL A 59 -3.96 8.02 -4.43
N TRP A 60 -2.69 7.78 -4.10
CA TRP A 60 -1.60 7.81 -5.09
C TRP A 60 -1.73 6.72 -6.15
N LEU A 61 -2.24 5.54 -5.78
CA LEU A 61 -2.45 4.43 -6.70
C LEU A 61 -3.64 4.63 -7.65
N ASP A 62 -4.50 5.63 -7.43
CA ASP A 62 -5.82 5.78 -8.08
C ASP A 62 -6.61 4.45 -8.05
N LEU A 63 -6.45 3.66 -6.97
CA LEU A 63 -6.93 2.29 -6.91
C LEU A 63 -8.35 2.20 -6.36
N ASP A 64 -9.13 1.32 -6.97
CA ASP A 64 -10.35 0.78 -6.35
C ASP A 64 -9.95 -0.08 -5.13
N ILE A 65 -10.41 0.34 -3.95
CA ILE A 65 -10.09 -0.25 -2.64
C ILE A 65 -10.46 -1.74 -2.52
N ASN A 66 -11.36 -2.22 -3.37
CA ASN A 66 -11.90 -3.58 -3.33
C ASN A 66 -10.86 -4.67 -3.63
N TYR A 67 -9.75 -4.33 -4.28
CA TYR A 67 -8.69 -5.30 -4.60
C TYR A 67 -7.72 -5.57 -3.43
N VAL A 68 -7.61 -4.62 -2.49
CA VAL A 68 -6.61 -4.68 -1.40
C VAL A 68 -7.26 -5.00 -0.05
N ILE A 69 -8.55 -4.69 0.09
CA ILE A 69 -9.34 -4.94 1.30
C ILE A 69 -10.20 -6.18 1.08
N LYS A 70 -9.89 -7.27 1.78
CA LYS A 70 -10.63 -8.54 1.67
C LYS A 70 -11.60 -8.72 2.85
N PRO A 71 -12.81 -9.25 2.65
CA PRO A 71 -13.70 -9.59 3.75
C PRO A 71 -13.07 -10.66 4.66
N LYS A 72 -13.18 -10.45 5.97
CA LYS A 72 -12.74 -11.40 6.98
C LYS A 72 -13.76 -12.54 7.03
N GLY A 73 -13.58 -13.57 6.19
CA GLY A 73 -14.46 -14.75 6.19
C GLY A 73 -14.54 -15.53 4.88
N SER A 74 -13.83 -15.16 3.82
CA SER A 74 -13.76 -15.94 2.58
C SER A 74 -12.52 -16.84 2.62
N ALA A 75 -12.59 -17.93 3.38
CA ALA A 75 -11.71 -19.08 3.27
C ALA A 75 -12.55 -20.27 2.79
#